data_AF-A0A0S2JH11-F1
#
_entry.id   AF-A0A0S2JH11-F1
#
_cell.length_a   1.000
_cell.length_b   1.000
_cell.length_c   1.000
_cell.angle_alpha   90.00
_cell.angle_beta   90.00
_cell.angle_gamma   90.00
#
_symmetry.space_group_name_H-M   'P 1'
#
loop_
_entity.id
_entity.type
_entity.pdbx_description
1 polymer ?
#
loop_
_entity_poly.entity_id
_entity_poly.type
_entity_poly.pdbx_seq_one_letter_code
_entity_poly.pdbx_strand_id
1 'polypeptide(L)'
;MNLNLNELEPLEEWLKHKQLETRLFPNAKNDYFDRYWAIKKYLASDIYAWIGAGTSAEDKGIYTDHSIDHFNAVVRYAGHLLKLDCHSETPIHEQKLPISPYETFITLVSILLHDAGNIEGRRGHEKAPLRIFTNMGLALCPNKLEASPIATIARAHGGKVLDHQGEVTKDTIEHLNLKDDDSYGGIKFRPKLIAALVRFADEICEDHSRAARYLLNNDSLPKKSEVFHHYANSIKSVEVDLRDRSVKLTFQLDKENVLRTFGKDNGNGFDEVYLIDEINERLEKMFCELNYCKKYMYDLAHINRIKAVISIYDEDENGDYLLIDEKSFELKDLGYPQVNFSFKTQYPKWCGEKIKEKLKGMP
;
A
#
# COMPACT_ATOMS: atom_id res chain seq x y z
N MET A 1 -12.04 5.50 -17.50
CA MET A 1 -11.50 6.62 -16.71
C MET A 1 -10.71 7.53 -17.62
N ASN A 2 -10.94 8.84 -17.59
CA ASN A 2 -10.17 9.81 -18.37
C ASN A 2 -9.03 10.35 -17.50
N LEU A 3 -7.84 9.77 -17.61
CA LEU A 3 -6.63 10.30 -16.97
C LEU A 3 -6.35 11.72 -17.48
N ASN A 4 -6.15 12.65 -16.54
CA ASN A 4 -5.94 14.07 -16.82
C ASN A 4 -4.55 14.53 -16.35
N LEU A 5 -3.81 15.24 -17.21
CA LEU A 5 -2.49 15.80 -16.88
C LEU A 5 -2.55 16.94 -15.84
N ASN A 6 -3.74 17.42 -15.49
CA ASN A 6 -3.97 18.41 -14.45
C ASN A 6 -4.21 17.77 -13.07
N GLU A 7 -4.28 16.44 -12.99
CA GLU A 7 -4.58 15.69 -11.76
C GLU A 7 -3.40 14.76 -11.43
N LEU A 8 -2.17 15.27 -11.59
CA LEU A 8 -0.96 14.52 -11.26
C LEU A 8 -0.76 14.45 -9.75
N GLU A 9 -0.39 13.28 -9.26
CA GLU A 9 0.12 13.13 -7.90
C GLU A 9 1.47 13.85 -7.77
N PRO A 10 1.85 14.34 -6.57
CA PRO A 10 3.04 15.19 -6.40
C PRO A 10 4.34 14.61 -6.96
N LEU A 11 4.53 13.29 -6.85
CA LEU A 11 5.72 12.62 -7.37
C LEU A 11 5.75 12.55 -8.91
N GLU A 12 4.57 12.48 -9.55
CA GLU A 12 4.44 12.54 -11.01
C GLU A 12 4.73 13.95 -11.53
N GLU A 13 4.20 14.98 -10.85
CA GLU A 13 4.51 16.38 -11.16
C GLU A 13 6.01 16.64 -11.05
N TRP A 14 6.64 16.15 -9.98
CA TRP A 14 8.08 16.25 -9.80
C TRP A 14 8.84 15.62 -10.98
N LEU A 15 8.49 14.40 -11.40
CA LEU A 15 9.14 13.75 -12.55
C LEU A 15 8.91 14.52 -13.86
N LYS A 16 7.70 15.04 -14.09
CA LYS A 16 7.34 15.81 -15.29
C LYS A 16 8.27 17.00 -15.52
N HIS A 17 8.71 17.66 -14.45
CA HIS A 17 9.69 18.73 -14.53
C HIS A 17 11.12 18.20 -14.63
N LYS A 18 11.46 17.17 -13.85
CA LYS A 18 12.83 16.66 -13.75
C LYS A 18 13.32 15.94 -14.99
N GLN A 19 12.43 15.44 -15.85
CA GLN A 19 12.82 14.85 -17.14
C GLN A 19 13.63 15.80 -18.05
N LEU A 20 13.53 17.12 -17.84
CA LEU A 20 14.31 18.12 -18.57
C LEU A 20 15.81 18.06 -18.21
N GLU A 21 16.15 17.55 -17.03
CA GLU A 21 17.52 17.30 -16.58
C GLU A 21 18.08 16.00 -17.21
N THR A 22 18.12 15.94 -18.54
CA THR A 22 18.40 14.74 -19.34
C THR A 22 19.60 13.92 -18.89
N ARG A 23 20.67 14.56 -18.42
CA ARG A 23 21.89 13.88 -17.93
C ARG A 23 21.67 13.00 -16.70
N LEU A 24 20.54 13.14 -16.02
CA LEU A 24 20.12 12.32 -14.88
C LEU A 24 19.32 11.09 -15.32
N PHE A 25 19.17 10.87 -16.62
CA PHE A 25 18.49 9.73 -17.20
C PHE A 25 19.39 8.93 -18.17
N PRO A 26 19.18 7.61 -18.30
CA PRO A 26 19.88 6.81 -19.28
C PRO A 26 19.69 7.35 -20.70
N ASN A 27 20.80 7.37 -21.46
CA ASN A 27 20.87 7.87 -22.85
C ASN A 27 20.56 9.36 -23.04
N ALA A 28 20.51 10.15 -21.96
CA ALA A 28 20.26 11.59 -22.00
C ALA A 28 18.98 12.00 -22.76
N LYS A 29 17.91 11.20 -22.62
CA LYS A 29 16.59 11.51 -23.19
C LYS A 29 15.69 12.22 -22.18
N ASN A 30 14.73 12.99 -22.69
CA ASN A 30 13.74 13.73 -21.92
C ASN A 30 12.32 13.16 -22.05
N ASP A 31 12.17 11.87 -22.38
CA ASP A 31 10.90 11.21 -22.67
C ASP A 31 10.39 10.31 -21.53
N TYR A 32 11.04 10.34 -20.36
CA TYR A 32 10.75 9.41 -19.26
C TYR A 32 9.38 9.65 -18.61
N PHE A 33 8.93 10.90 -18.47
CA PHE A 33 7.57 11.16 -18.00
C PHE A 33 6.54 10.78 -19.06
N ASP A 34 6.79 11.10 -20.34
CA ASP A 34 5.88 10.72 -21.42
C ASP A 34 5.71 9.20 -21.52
N ARG A 35 6.81 8.46 -21.37
CA ARG A 35 6.82 6.99 -21.30
C ARG A 35 6.03 6.50 -20.10
N TYR A 36 6.29 7.05 -18.91
CA TYR A 36 5.52 6.73 -17.70
C TYR A 36 4.02 6.98 -17.89
N TRP A 37 3.64 8.12 -18.44
CA TRP A 37 2.25 8.50 -18.64
C TRP A 37 1.54 7.59 -19.63
N ALA A 38 2.23 7.18 -20.70
CA ALA A 38 1.70 6.22 -21.66
C ALA A 38 1.53 4.82 -21.05
N ILE A 39 2.45 4.39 -20.17
CA ILE A 39 2.29 3.15 -19.37
C ILE A 39 1.06 3.26 -18.44
N LYS A 40 0.92 4.37 -17.70
CA LYS A 40 -0.22 4.62 -16.81
C LYS A 40 -1.54 4.55 -17.56
N LYS A 41 -1.61 5.16 -18.75
CA LYS A 41 -2.78 5.11 -19.63
C LYS A 41 -3.14 3.69 -20.04
N TYR A 42 -2.18 2.95 -20.60
CA TYR A 42 -2.39 1.57 -21.01
C TYR A 42 -2.90 0.71 -19.85
N LEU A 43 -2.24 0.79 -18.69
CA LEU A 43 -2.63 -0.01 -17.54
C LEU A 43 -4.03 0.35 -17.02
N ALA A 44 -4.37 1.64 -16.97
CA ALA A 44 -5.69 2.09 -16.54
C ALA A 44 -6.81 1.63 -17.47
N SER A 45 -6.60 1.67 -18.79
CA SER A 45 -7.62 1.28 -19.78
C SER A 45 -7.74 -0.23 -19.95
N ASP A 46 -6.60 -0.92 -20.06
CA ASP A 46 -6.55 -2.29 -20.55
C ASP A 46 -6.38 -3.32 -19.42
N ILE A 47 -5.88 -2.90 -18.25
CA ILE A 47 -5.60 -3.82 -17.13
C ILE A 47 -6.49 -3.55 -15.92
N TYR A 48 -6.37 -2.37 -15.29
CA TYR A 48 -6.99 -2.09 -13.99
C TYR A 48 -8.51 -2.13 -14.02
N ALA A 49 -9.11 -1.72 -15.14
CA ALA A 49 -10.56 -1.81 -15.36
C ALA A 49 -11.12 -3.23 -15.21
N TRP A 50 -10.27 -4.26 -15.35
CA TRP A 50 -10.65 -5.67 -15.31
C TRP A 50 -10.13 -6.44 -14.09
N ILE A 51 -9.31 -5.81 -13.22
CA ILE A 51 -8.77 -6.47 -12.02
C ILE A 51 -9.89 -7.03 -11.14
N GLY A 52 -10.91 -6.22 -10.85
CA GLY A 52 -12.03 -6.66 -9.99
C GLY A 52 -12.76 -7.88 -10.55
N ALA A 53 -12.93 -7.96 -11.87
CA ALA A 53 -13.53 -9.13 -12.52
C ALA A 53 -12.60 -10.36 -12.45
N GLY A 54 -11.29 -10.18 -12.69
CA GLY A 54 -10.29 -11.24 -12.61
C GLY A 54 -10.21 -11.88 -11.22
N THR A 55 -10.09 -11.07 -10.17
CA THR A 55 -10.01 -11.57 -8.78
C THR A 55 -11.33 -12.19 -8.31
N SER A 56 -12.47 -11.61 -8.70
CA SER A 56 -13.79 -12.16 -8.37
C SER A 56 -14.04 -13.51 -9.04
N ALA A 57 -13.54 -13.71 -10.26
CA ALA A 57 -13.65 -14.99 -10.98
C ALA A 57 -12.85 -16.11 -10.31
N GLU A 58 -11.70 -15.80 -9.69
CA GLU A 58 -10.88 -16.78 -8.97
C GLU A 58 -11.48 -17.16 -7.61
N ASP A 59 -11.76 -16.15 -6.76
CA ASP A 59 -12.03 -16.39 -5.34
C ASP A 59 -13.52 -16.35 -4.97
N LYS A 60 -14.40 -15.97 -5.91
CA LYS A 60 -15.85 -15.74 -5.68
C LYS A 60 -16.16 -14.71 -4.60
N GLY A 61 -15.21 -13.84 -4.29
CA GLY A 61 -15.35 -12.70 -3.39
C GLY A 61 -15.41 -11.39 -4.17
N ILE A 62 -15.68 -10.29 -3.47
CA ILE A 62 -15.49 -8.94 -3.97
C ILE A 62 -14.26 -8.35 -3.28
N TYR A 63 -13.34 -7.80 -4.06
CA TYR A 63 -12.11 -7.22 -3.54
C TYR A 63 -12.33 -5.74 -3.21
N THR A 64 -11.56 -5.24 -2.24
CA THR A 64 -11.38 -3.80 -2.06
C THR A 64 -10.82 -3.18 -3.34
N ASP A 65 -10.96 -1.86 -3.50
CA ASP A 65 -10.59 -1.22 -4.77
C ASP A 65 -9.12 -1.45 -5.14
N HIS A 66 -8.90 -1.80 -6.41
CA HIS A 66 -7.60 -1.88 -7.09
C HIS A 66 -7.69 -1.18 -8.46
N SER A 67 -8.51 -0.11 -8.53
CA SER A 67 -8.58 0.77 -9.68
C SER A 67 -7.36 1.71 -9.73
N ILE A 68 -7.35 2.64 -10.68
CA ILE A 68 -6.30 3.68 -10.76
C ILE A 68 -6.18 4.50 -9.47
N ASP A 69 -7.27 4.65 -8.71
CA ASP A 69 -7.31 5.47 -7.50
C ASP A 69 -6.40 4.87 -6.42
N HIS A 70 -6.37 3.53 -6.30
CA HIS A 70 -5.42 2.83 -5.44
C HIS A 70 -3.97 3.11 -5.88
N PHE A 71 -3.62 2.95 -7.16
CA PHE A 71 -2.26 3.23 -7.63
C PHE A 71 -1.85 4.69 -7.43
N ASN A 72 -2.77 5.64 -7.62
CA ASN A 72 -2.55 7.06 -7.32
C ASN A 72 -2.28 7.27 -5.82
N ALA A 73 -3.02 6.60 -4.95
CA ALA A 73 -2.76 6.62 -3.51
C ALA A 73 -1.34 6.11 -3.19
N VAL A 74 -0.91 4.98 -3.76
CA VAL A 74 0.47 4.47 -3.57
C VAL A 74 1.51 5.51 -4.02
N VAL A 75 1.31 6.17 -5.15
CA VAL A 75 2.20 7.26 -5.62
C VAL A 75 2.25 8.41 -4.62
N ARG A 76 1.09 8.82 -4.07
CA ARG A 76 0.97 9.89 -3.08
C ARG A 76 1.74 9.57 -1.80
N TYR A 77 1.56 8.38 -1.25
CA TYR A 77 2.23 7.95 -0.02
C TYR A 77 3.74 7.74 -0.24
N ALA A 78 4.16 7.26 -1.41
CA ALA A 78 5.58 7.27 -1.78
C ALA A 78 6.14 8.71 -1.79
N GLY A 79 5.39 9.68 -2.31
CA GLY A 79 5.73 11.10 -2.24
C GLY A 79 5.90 11.61 -0.81
N HIS A 80 4.96 11.29 0.09
CA HIS A 80 5.06 11.66 1.51
C HIS A 80 6.31 11.07 2.18
N LEU A 81 6.62 9.79 1.92
CA LEU A 81 7.83 9.13 2.44
C LEU A 81 9.12 9.75 1.87
N LEU A 82 9.06 10.33 0.67
CA LEU A 82 10.13 11.09 0.02
C LEU A 82 10.19 12.57 0.44
N LYS A 83 9.34 12.99 1.38
CA LYS A 83 9.27 14.35 1.93
C LYS A 83 8.73 15.39 0.93
N LEU A 84 7.95 14.97 -0.06
CA LEU A 84 7.17 15.91 -0.87
C LEU A 84 6.03 16.48 -0.04
N ASP A 85 6.00 17.81 0.05
CA ASP A 85 4.98 18.55 0.80
C ASP A 85 4.26 19.52 -0.14
N CYS A 86 3.00 19.21 -0.47
CA CYS A 86 2.16 20.05 -1.32
C CYS A 86 1.68 21.34 -0.64
N HIS A 87 1.92 21.48 0.67
CA HIS A 87 1.61 22.69 1.44
C HIS A 87 2.85 23.55 1.71
N SER A 88 4.02 23.15 1.21
CA SER A 88 5.25 23.93 1.31
C SER A 88 5.20 25.20 0.47
N GLU A 89 5.88 26.25 0.92
CA GLU A 89 6.14 27.46 0.11
C GLU A 89 7.03 27.14 -1.11
N THR A 90 7.88 26.11 -1.00
CA THR A 90 8.74 25.67 -2.10
C THR A 90 7.92 24.88 -3.12
N PRO A 91 7.88 25.30 -4.40
CA PRO A 91 7.17 24.55 -5.45
C PRO A 91 7.62 23.09 -5.53
N ILE A 92 6.68 22.17 -5.79
CA ILE A 92 6.94 20.71 -5.83
C ILE A 92 8.19 20.39 -6.64
N HIS A 93 8.33 20.92 -7.86
CA HIS A 93 9.45 20.64 -8.75
C HIS A 93 10.82 21.15 -8.27
N GLU A 94 10.86 22.05 -7.29
CA GLU A 94 12.09 22.57 -6.67
C GLU A 94 12.46 21.82 -5.39
N GLN A 95 11.54 21.02 -4.83
CA GLN A 95 11.82 20.23 -3.64
C GLN A 95 12.87 19.14 -3.93
N LYS A 96 13.82 18.98 -3.00
CA LYS A 96 14.91 18.02 -3.13
C LYS A 96 14.50 16.66 -2.58
N LEU A 97 14.51 15.64 -3.42
CA LEU A 97 14.24 14.27 -3.02
C LEU A 97 15.52 13.50 -2.66
N PRO A 98 15.42 12.51 -1.75
CA PRO A 98 16.52 11.57 -1.44
C PRO A 98 16.71 10.50 -2.52
N ILE A 99 15.98 10.57 -3.63
CA ILE A 99 16.11 9.71 -4.81
C ILE A 99 16.35 10.54 -6.07
N SER A 100 17.04 9.96 -7.05
CA SER A 100 17.32 10.62 -8.33
C SER A 100 16.09 10.67 -9.26
N PRO A 101 16.12 11.48 -10.33
CA PRO A 101 15.07 11.47 -11.36
C PRO A 101 14.83 10.10 -11.99
N TYR A 102 15.89 9.34 -12.28
CA TYR A 102 15.75 8.00 -12.82
C TYR A 102 15.19 7.00 -11.80
N GLU A 103 15.61 7.09 -10.53
CA GLU A 103 14.99 6.30 -9.46
C GLU A 103 13.49 6.63 -9.31
N THR A 104 13.11 7.90 -9.46
CA THR A 104 11.70 8.32 -9.43
C THR A 104 10.89 7.69 -10.55
N PHE A 105 11.44 7.66 -11.78
CA PHE A 105 10.81 6.94 -12.89
C PHE A 105 10.65 5.44 -12.58
N ILE A 106 11.70 4.77 -12.07
CA ILE A 106 11.64 3.35 -11.70
C ILE A 106 10.57 3.12 -10.62
N THR A 107 10.52 3.94 -9.57
CA THR A 107 9.51 3.87 -8.50
C THR A 107 8.11 3.95 -9.07
N LEU A 108 7.84 4.98 -9.89
CA LEU A 108 6.52 5.23 -10.46
C LEU A 108 6.06 4.08 -11.36
N VAL A 109 6.93 3.56 -12.24
CA VAL A 109 6.58 2.41 -13.09
C VAL A 109 6.41 1.14 -12.26
N SER A 110 7.24 0.94 -11.23
CA SER A 110 7.11 -0.23 -10.34
C SER A 110 5.80 -0.22 -9.56
N ILE A 111 5.36 0.95 -9.10
CA ILE A 111 4.03 1.13 -8.48
C ILE A 111 2.93 0.73 -9.46
N LEU A 112 2.98 1.21 -10.71
CA LEU A 112 1.94 0.84 -11.68
C LEU A 112 1.91 -0.68 -11.97
N LEU A 113 3.04 -1.38 -11.85
CA LEU A 113 3.12 -2.79 -12.19
C LEU A 113 2.83 -3.74 -11.02
N HIS A 114 2.97 -3.30 -9.76
CA HIS A 114 3.02 -4.21 -8.60
C HIS A 114 1.81 -5.15 -8.52
N ASP A 115 0.61 -4.59 -8.67
CA ASP A 115 -0.67 -5.31 -8.61
C ASP A 115 -1.35 -5.50 -9.97
N ALA A 116 -0.69 -5.11 -11.06
CA ALA A 116 -1.24 -5.28 -12.42
C ALA A 116 -1.54 -6.75 -12.76
N GLY A 117 -0.83 -7.69 -12.12
CA GLY A 117 -1.06 -9.13 -12.28
C GLY A 117 -2.42 -9.62 -11.81
N ASN A 118 -3.12 -8.87 -10.94
CA ASN A 118 -4.42 -9.27 -10.39
C ASN A 118 -5.52 -9.40 -11.46
N ILE A 119 -5.30 -8.89 -12.69
CA ILE A 119 -6.17 -9.15 -13.84
C ILE A 119 -6.31 -10.65 -14.16
N GLU A 120 -5.28 -11.45 -13.87
CA GLU A 120 -5.27 -12.90 -14.07
C GLU A 120 -5.73 -13.68 -12.82
N GLY A 121 -6.15 -12.99 -11.76
CA GLY A 121 -6.39 -13.57 -10.44
C GLY A 121 -5.28 -13.21 -9.44
N ARG A 122 -5.53 -13.47 -8.17
CA ARG A 122 -4.67 -13.11 -7.05
C ARG A 122 -3.51 -14.07 -6.87
N ARG A 123 -3.68 -15.37 -7.13
CA ARG A 123 -2.63 -16.35 -6.84
C ARG A 123 -1.44 -16.19 -7.80
N GLY A 124 -0.33 -15.69 -7.28
CA GLY A 124 0.90 -15.54 -8.05
C GLY A 124 0.94 -14.27 -8.92
N HIS A 125 0.04 -13.31 -8.69
CA HIS A 125 -0.03 -12.05 -9.44
C HIS A 125 1.31 -11.29 -9.43
N GLU A 126 2.09 -11.42 -8.35
CA GLU A 126 3.37 -10.76 -8.18
C GLU A 126 4.42 -11.18 -9.23
N LYS A 127 4.19 -12.29 -9.94
CA LYS A 127 5.10 -12.82 -10.98
C LYS A 127 4.82 -12.26 -12.38
N ALA A 128 3.68 -11.60 -12.58
CA ALA A 128 3.27 -11.04 -13.87
C ALA A 128 4.00 -9.77 -14.35
N PRO A 129 4.62 -8.91 -13.49
CA PRO A 129 5.10 -7.58 -13.89
C PRO A 129 5.95 -7.54 -15.18
N LEU A 130 6.93 -8.43 -15.33
CA LEU A 130 7.82 -8.40 -16.50
C LEU A 130 7.07 -8.74 -17.79
N ARG A 131 6.17 -9.74 -17.74
CA ARG A 131 5.36 -10.13 -18.88
C ARG A 131 4.41 -9.00 -19.27
N ILE A 132 3.70 -8.43 -18.30
CA ILE A 132 2.79 -7.30 -18.55
C ILE A 132 3.54 -6.12 -19.15
N PHE A 133 4.68 -5.74 -18.56
CA PHE A 133 5.45 -4.60 -19.03
C PHE A 133 6.01 -4.79 -20.45
N THR A 134 6.53 -5.98 -20.75
CA THR A 134 7.06 -6.26 -22.10
C THR A 134 5.97 -6.40 -23.17
N ASN A 135 4.75 -6.83 -22.79
CA ASN A 135 3.61 -6.93 -23.71
C ASN A 135 3.06 -5.57 -24.15
N MET A 136 3.40 -4.47 -23.46
CA MET A 136 3.06 -3.10 -23.89
C MET A 136 3.78 -2.66 -25.17
N GLY A 137 4.76 -3.44 -25.64
CA GLY A 137 5.50 -3.20 -26.88
C GLY A 137 6.72 -2.29 -26.72
N LEU A 138 7.54 -2.25 -27.78
CA LEU A 138 8.84 -1.57 -27.78
C LEU A 138 8.77 -0.06 -27.57
N ALA A 139 7.63 0.57 -27.86
CA ALA A 139 7.45 2.00 -27.63
C ALA A 139 7.49 2.35 -26.12
N LEU A 140 6.91 1.49 -25.28
CA LEU A 140 6.81 1.70 -23.83
C LEU A 140 7.89 0.94 -23.05
N CYS A 141 8.33 -0.21 -23.58
CA CYS A 141 9.37 -1.05 -23.02
C CYS A 141 10.45 -1.34 -24.09
N PRO A 142 11.30 -0.34 -24.42
CA PRO A 142 12.27 -0.47 -25.52
C PRO A 142 13.42 -1.45 -25.23
N ASN A 143 13.73 -1.69 -23.95
CA ASN A 143 14.86 -2.53 -23.55
C ASN A 143 14.52 -3.43 -22.37
N LYS A 144 14.70 -4.74 -22.55
CA LYS A 144 14.50 -5.75 -21.49
C LYS A 144 15.51 -5.62 -20.34
N LEU A 145 16.70 -5.07 -20.60
CA LEU A 145 17.71 -4.83 -19.56
C LEU A 145 17.27 -3.72 -18.59
N GLU A 146 16.49 -2.75 -19.05
CA GLU A 146 15.87 -1.73 -18.19
C GLU A 146 14.60 -2.27 -17.53
N ALA A 147 13.80 -3.03 -18.27
CA ALA A 147 12.53 -3.56 -17.78
C ALA A 147 12.69 -4.61 -16.68
N SER A 148 13.73 -5.45 -16.75
CA SER A 148 13.97 -6.52 -15.79
C SER A 148 14.10 -6.02 -14.35
N PRO A 149 14.97 -5.05 -14.01
CA PRO A 149 15.06 -4.56 -12.63
C PRO A 149 13.76 -3.88 -12.17
N ILE A 150 13.08 -3.10 -13.04
CA ILE A 150 11.80 -2.45 -12.71
C ILE A 150 10.73 -3.51 -12.36
N ALA A 151 10.60 -4.55 -13.17
CA ALA A 151 9.65 -5.63 -12.92
C ALA A 151 10.00 -6.46 -11.66
N THR A 152 11.29 -6.66 -11.37
CA THR A 152 11.72 -7.35 -10.14
C THR A 152 11.42 -6.52 -8.89
N ILE A 153 11.58 -5.20 -8.96
CA ILE A 153 11.19 -4.27 -7.90
C ILE A 153 9.67 -4.36 -7.66
N ALA A 154 8.86 -4.29 -8.71
CA ALA A 154 7.42 -4.46 -8.61
C ALA A 154 7.03 -5.82 -8.01
N ARG A 155 7.71 -6.90 -8.40
CA ARG A 155 7.50 -8.26 -7.84
C ARG A 155 7.83 -8.37 -6.36
N ALA A 156 8.72 -7.54 -5.83
CA ALA A 156 9.14 -7.61 -4.43
C ALA A 156 8.07 -7.13 -3.43
N HIS A 157 7.00 -6.49 -3.88
CA HIS A 157 5.92 -6.02 -3.00
C HIS A 157 5.27 -7.17 -2.21
N GLY A 158 5.22 -8.38 -2.79
CA GLY A 158 4.50 -9.49 -2.19
C GLY A 158 4.96 -10.89 -2.62
N GLY A 159 4.19 -11.89 -2.21
CA GLY A 159 4.41 -13.30 -2.55
C GLY A 159 5.41 -14.05 -1.67
N LYS A 160 5.92 -15.16 -2.19
CA LYS A 160 6.89 -16.05 -1.54
C LYS A 160 8.02 -16.39 -2.51
N VAL A 161 9.22 -16.52 -1.99
CA VAL A 161 10.44 -16.88 -2.72
C VAL A 161 11.20 -17.96 -1.98
N LEU A 162 12.21 -18.55 -2.64
CA LEU A 162 13.13 -19.47 -1.98
C LEU A 162 14.31 -18.67 -1.43
N ASP A 163 14.72 -18.95 -0.20
CA ASP A 163 15.96 -18.43 0.36
C ASP A 163 17.19 -19.18 -0.21
N HIS A 164 18.38 -18.84 0.31
CA HIS A 164 19.63 -19.47 -0.13
C HIS A 164 19.75 -20.96 0.23
N GLN A 165 18.93 -21.45 1.16
CA GLN A 165 18.85 -22.85 1.56
C GLN A 165 17.76 -23.62 0.80
N GLY A 166 16.96 -22.93 -0.02
CA GLY A 166 15.85 -23.51 -0.76
C GLY A 166 14.54 -23.56 0.03
N GLU A 167 14.46 -22.88 1.17
CA GLU A 167 13.25 -22.81 2.00
C GLU A 167 12.36 -21.65 1.59
N VAL A 168 11.05 -21.83 1.74
CA VAL A 168 10.06 -20.83 1.33
C VAL A 168 9.99 -19.68 2.34
N THR A 169 10.29 -18.46 1.89
CA THR A 169 10.29 -17.23 2.71
C THR A 169 9.45 -16.11 2.08
N LYS A 170 9.05 -15.14 2.92
CA LYS A 170 8.41 -13.88 2.52
C LYS A 170 9.41 -12.71 2.40
N ASP A 171 10.70 -12.95 2.65
CA ASP A 171 11.77 -11.95 2.47
C ASP A 171 12.11 -11.80 0.96
N THR A 172 11.21 -11.16 0.23
CA THR A 172 11.30 -11.01 -1.22
C THR A 172 12.36 -9.99 -1.65
N ILE A 173 12.58 -8.92 -0.88
CA ILE A 173 13.59 -7.91 -1.20
C ILE A 173 15.00 -8.50 -1.12
N GLU A 174 15.28 -9.38 -0.14
CA GLU A 174 16.58 -10.02 -0.03
C GLU A 174 16.80 -11.10 -1.09
N HIS A 175 15.79 -11.93 -1.37
CA HIS A 175 15.97 -13.14 -2.18
C HIS A 175 15.52 -13.03 -3.65
N LEU A 176 15.07 -11.86 -4.12
CA LEU A 176 14.79 -11.61 -5.55
C LEU A 176 16.01 -11.10 -6.35
N ASN A 177 17.24 -11.27 -5.84
CA ASN A 177 18.47 -10.77 -6.47
C ASN A 177 18.46 -9.26 -6.74
N LEU A 178 17.68 -8.48 -5.97
CA LEU A 178 17.78 -7.04 -5.99
C LEU A 178 19.13 -6.62 -5.40
N LYS A 179 19.82 -5.69 -6.07
CA LYS A 179 21.09 -5.14 -5.58
C LYS A 179 20.84 -3.93 -4.69
N ASP A 180 21.79 -3.64 -3.81
CA ASP A 180 21.82 -2.37 -3.07
C ASP A 180 22.08 -1.20 -4.03
N ASP A 181 23.04 -1.37 -4.96
CA ASP A 181 23.36 -0.42 -6.03
C ASP A 181 23.41 -1.15 -7.39
N ASP A 182 22.82 -0.54 -8.41
CA ASP A 182 22.93 -0.98 -9.80
C ASP A 182 23.10 0.22 -10.75
N SER A 183 23.32 -0.05 -12.03
CA SER A 183 23.42 1.00 -13.04
C SER A 183 22.84 0.59 -14.39
N TYR A 184 22.26 1.56 -15.08
CA TYR A 184 21.78 1.38 -16.44
C TYR A 184 22.09 2.64 -17.26
N GLY A 185 22.74 2.45 -18.42
CA GLY A 185 23.18 3.57 -19.27
C GLY A 185 24.09 4.57 -18.56
N GLY A 186 24.88 4.12 -17.57
CA GLY A 186 25.78 4.96 -16.76
C GLY A 186 25.09 5.70 -15.60
N ILE A 187 23.77 5.59 -15.44
CA ILE A 187 23.03 6.17 -14.31
C ILE A 187 22.86 5.13 -13.21
N LYS A 188 23.21 5.51 -11.97
CA LYS A 188 23.07 4.66 -10.79
C LYS A 188 21.64 4.71 -10.23
N PHE A 189 21.19 3.61 -9.66
CA PHE A 189 19.93 3.51 -8.93
C PHE A 189 20.03 2.43 -7.85
N ARG A 190 19.13 2.46 -6.84
CA ARG A 190 19.16 1.54 -5.69
C ARG A 190 17.93 0.61 -5.65
N PRO A 191 17.98 -0.58 -6.28
CA PRO A 191 16.83 -1.47 -6.39
C PRO A 191 16.17 -1.87 -5.06
N LYS A 192 16.96 -2.27 -4.06
CA LYS A 192 16.43 -2.67 -2.74
C LYS A 192 15.71 -1.52 -2.02
N LEU A 193 16.26 -0.30 -2.09
CA LEU A 193 15.63 0.90 -1.52
C LEU A 193 14.29 1.21 -2.20
N ILE A 194 14.25 1.15 -3.54
CA ILE A 194 13.01 1.41 -4.28
C ILE A 194 11.96 0.35 -3.97
N ALA A 195 12.34 -0.94 -3.92
CA ALA A 195 11.42 -2.02 -3.58
C ALA A 195 10.80 -1.84 -2.19
N ALA A 196 11.61 -1.44 -1.21
CA ALA A 196 11.12 -1.14 0.14
C ALA A 196 10.19 0.09 0.18
N LEU A 197 10.50 1.13 -0.60
CA LEU A 197 9.63 2.30 -0.74
C LEU A 197 8.27 1.93 -1.35
N VAL A 198 8.26 1.20 -2.46
CA VAL A 198 7.03 0.76 -3.14
C VAL A 198 6.19 -0.10 -2.21
N ARG A 199 6.80 -1.11 -1.59
CA ARG A 199 6.11 -2.05 -0.70
C ARG A 199 5.50 -1.35 0.52
N PHE A 200 6.24 -0.44 1.15
CA PHE A 200 5.73 0.25 2.33
C PHE A 200 4.70 1.33 1.96
N ALA A 201 4.86 2.02 0.83
CA ALA A 201 3.87 2.97 0.33
C ALA A 201 2.53 2.28 0.02
N ASP A 202 2.57 1.08 -0.56
CA ASP A 202 1.39 0.24 -0.79
C ASP A 202 0.70 -0.13 0.55
N GLU A 203 1.46 -0.63 1.53
CA GLU A 203 0.89 -1.04 2.82
C GLU A 203 0.19 0.10 3.58
N ILE A 204 0.66 1.35 3.45
CA ILE A 204 0.11 2.50 4.19
C ILE A 204 -0.94 3.31 3.42
N CYS A 205 -1.23 2.97 2.16
CA CYS A 205 -2.17 3.74 1.34
C CYS A 205 -3.65 3.36 1.53
N GLU A 206 -3.94 2.54 2.55
CA GLU A 206 -5.30 2.09 2.87
C GLU A 206 -6.19 3.24 3.35
N ASP A 207 -7.41 3.35 2.82
CA ASP A 207 -8.43 4.27 3.31
C ASP A 207 -9.86 3.79 2.98
N HIS A 208 -10.87 4.49 3.52
CA HIS A 208 -12.29 4.18 3.32
C HIS A 208 -12.77 4.17 1.86
N SER A 209 -12.09 4.85 0.93
CA SER A 209 -12.47 4.87 -0.48
C SER A 209 -12.32 3.50 -1.14
N ARG A 210 -11.49 2.61 -0.57
CA ARG A 210 -11.31 1.24 -1.06
C ARG A 210 -12.49 0.31 -0.77
N ALA A 211 -13.42 0.69 0.10
CA ALA A 211 -14.57 -0.13 0.44
C ALA A 211 -15.67 -0.05 -0.63
N ALA A 212 -16.30 -1.19 -0.94
CA ALA A 212 -17.47 -1.25 -1.81
C ALA A 212 -18.73 -0.78 -1.04
N ARG A 213 -18.80 0.52 -0.71
CA ARG A 213 -19.77 1.11 0.21
C ARG A 213 -21.23 0.80 -0.11
N TYR A 214 -21.61 0.78 -1.39
CA TYR A 214 -22.98 0.41 -1.77
C TYR A 214 -23.33 -1.02 -1.33
N LEU A 215 -22.42 -1.98 -1.53
CA LEU A 215 -22.65 -3.37 -1.13
C LEU A 215 -22.58 -3.54 0.38
N LEU A 216 -21.67 -2.81 1.03
CA LEU A 216 -21.54 -2.79 2.49
C LEU A 216 -22.83 -2.27 3.16
N ASN A 217 -23.36 -1.15 2.69
CA ASN A 217 -24.57 -0.52 3.25
C ASN A 217 -25.85 -1.32 3.00
N ASN A 218 -25.83 -2.27 2.06
CA ASN A 218 -26.97 -3.13 1.75
C ASN A 218 -26.74 -4.59 2.21
N ASP A 219 -25.75 -4.83 3.08
CA ASP A 219 -25.35 -6.17 3.56
C ASP A 219 -25.26 -7.22 2.44
N SER A 220 -24.77 -6.80 1.26
CA SER A 220 -24.77 -7.57 0.01
C SER A 220 -23.37 -8.06 -0.39
N LEU A 221 -22.39 -7.92 0.50
CA LEU A 221 -21.05 -8.43 0.30
C LEU A 221 -21.00 -9.97 0.45
N PRO A 222 -20.22 -10.68 -0.37
CA PRO A 222 -19.94 -12.10 -0.12
C PRO A 222 -19.25 -12.29 1.24
N LYS A 223 -19.64 -13.33 1.99
CA LYS A 223 -19.06 -13.64 3.32
C LYS A 223 -17.54 -13.63 3.34
N LYS A 224 -16.89 -14.15 2.30
CA LYS A 224 -15.43 -14.17 2.19
C LYS A 224 -14.74 -12.80 2.22
N SER A 225 -15.48 -11.73 1.95
CA SER A 225 -14.96 -10.38 1.73
C SER A 225 -15.41 -9.35 2.76
N GLU A 226 -16.38 -9.68 3.62
CA GLU A 226 -17.05 -8.70 4.50
C GLU A 226 -16.05 -7.93 5.36
N VAL A 227 -15.20 -8.64 6.12
CA VAL A 227 -14.32 -7.97 7.09
C VAL A 227 -13.33 -7.02 6.42
N PHE A 228 -12.87 -7.33 5.20
CA PHE A 228 -11.89 -6.50 4.48
C PHE A 228 -12.50 -5.15 4.07
N HIS A 229 -13.77 -5.14 3.68
CA HIS A 229 -14.47 -3.90 3.36
C HIS A 229 -14.86 -3.12 4.61
N HIS A 230 -15.28 -3.78 5.70
CA HIS A 230 -15.52 -3.11 6.98
C HIS A 230 -14.23 -2.49 7.55
N TYR A 231 -13.10 -3.21 7.44
CA TYR A 231 -11.78 -2.68 7.79
C TYR A 231 -11.46 -1.42 6.99
N ALA A 232 -11.47 -1.49 5.64
CA ALA A 232 -11.20 -0.34 4.80
C ALA A 232 -12.12 0.84 5.13
N ASN A 233 -13.44 0.60 5.21
CA ASN A 233 -14.45 1.63 5.49
C ASN A 233 -14.25 2.32 6.85
N SER A 234 -13.66 1.62 7.82
CA SER A 234 -13.38 2.19 9.15
C SER A 234 -12.20 3.17 9.17
N ILE A 235 -11.33 3.17 8.14
CA ILE A 235 -10.15 4.02 8.09
C ILE A 235 -10.54 5.43 7.67
N LYS A 236 -10.48 6.37 8.62
CA LYS A 236 -10.82 7.77 8.38
C LYS A 236 -9.67 8.55 7.75
N SER A 237 -8.45 8.33 8.23
CA SER A 237 -7.25 8.96 7.72
C SER A 237 -6.01 8.12 7.98
N VAL A 238 -5.03 8.27 7.08
CA VAL A 238 -3.66 7.83 7.28
C VAL A 238 -2.74 9.01 6.99
N GLU A 239 -1.81 9.29 7.89
CA GLU A 239 -0.90 10.43 7.81
C GLU A 239 0.55 9.99 8.03
N VAL A 240 1.45 10.43 7.16
CA VAL A 240 2.89 10.23 7.31
C VAL A 240 3.47 11.45 8.02
N ASP A 241 3.73 11.33 9.32
CA ASP A 241 4.33 12.40 10.12
C ASP A 241 5.84 12.20 10.22
N LEU A 242 6.57 12.89 9.34
CA LEU A 242 8.02 12.85 9.29
C LEU A 242 8.71 13.49 10.50
N ARG A 243 8.03 14.42 11.19
CA ARG A 243 8.57 15.11 12.38
C ARG A 243 8.51 14.18 13.60
N ASP A 244 7.37 13.52 13.79
CA ASP A 244 7.15 12.53 14.85
C ASP A 244 7.73 11.14 14.51
N ARG A 245 8.15 10.95 13.25
CA ARG A 245 8.69 9.70 12.70
C ARG A 245 7.68 8.56 12.72
N SER A 246 6.43 8.87 12.44
CA SER A 246 5.32 7.93 12.57
C SER A 246 4.39 7.90 11.36
N VAL A 247 3.70 6.78 11.18
CA VAL A 247 2.46 6.72 10.41
C VAL A 247 1.31 6.73 11.41
N LYS A 248 0.37 7.68 11.26
CA LYS A 248 -0.80 7.81 12.13
C LYS A 248 -2.03 7.33 11.39
N LEU A 249 -2.80 6.45 12.00
CA LEU A 249 -4.09 5.98 11.50
C LEU A 249 -5.20 6.39 12.45
N THR A 250 -6.30 6.85 11.90
CA THR A 250 -7.53 7.11 12.65
C THR A 250 -8.64 6.20 12.13
N PHE A 251 -9.23 5.42 13.04
CA PHE A 251 -10.35 4.54 12.78
C PHE A 251 -11.62 5.07 13.44
N GLN A 252 -12.72 5.01 12.71
CA GLN A 252 -14.07 5.29 13.23
C GLN A 252 -14.95 4.07 13.01
N LEU A 253 -15.55 3.57 14.09
CA LEU A 253 -16.33 2.34 14.07
C LEU A 253 -17.71 2.60 14.66
N ASP A 254 -18.74 2.03 14.03
CA ASP A 254 -20.07 1.97 14.63
C ASP A 254 -20.13 0.84 15.67
N LYS A 255 -20.79 1.09 16.80
CA LYS A 255 -20.98 0.12 17.88
C LYS A 255 -21.57 -1.19 17.34
N GLU A 256 -22.57 -1.12 16.45
CA GLU A 256 -23.19 -2.31 15.85
C GLU A 256 -22.16 -3.20 15.13
N ASN A 257 -21.25 -2.58 14.38
CA ASN A 257 -20.18 -3.28 13.67
C ASN A 257 -19.15 -3.89 14.64
N VAL A 258 -18.90 -3.25 15.80
CA VAL A 258 -18.03 -3.80 16.85
C VAL A 258 -18.65 -5.01 17.56
N LEU A 259 -19.98 -5.06 17.70
CA LEU A 259 -20.67 -6.13 18.44
C LEU A 259 -20.85 -7.44 17.65
N ARG A 260 -20.74 -7.38 16.32
CA ARG A 260 -20.93 -8.53 15.41
C ARG A 260 -19.61 -9.06 14.84
N THR A 261 -19.69 -10.24 14.22
CA THR A 261 -18.60 -10.81 13.43
C THR A 261 -18.89 -10.67 11.95
N PHE A 262 -17.82 -10.76 11.15
CA PHE A 262 -17.85 -10.69 9.70
C PHE A 262 -17.10 -11.88 9.13
N GLY A 263 -17.53 -12.34 7.96
CA GLY A 263 -16.81 -13.36 7.23
C GLY A 263 -15.45 -12.86 6.72
N LYS A 264 -14.46 -13.76 6.75
CA LYS A 264 -13.09 -13.56 6.27
C LYS A 264 -12.63 -14.80 5.52
N ASP A 265 -12.19 -14.65 4.27
CA ASP A 265 -11.65 -15.78 3.50
C ASP A 265 -10.46 -16.45 4.21
N ASN A 266 -10.51 -17.78 4.30
CA ASN A 266 -9.45 -18.63 4.86
C ASN A 266 -8.84 -19.57 3.80
N GLY A 267 -9.15 -19.35 2.52
CA GLY A 267 -8.68 -20.15 1.37
C GLY A 267 -9.53 -21.40 1.08
N ASN A 268 -10.22 -21.96 2.08
CA ASN A 268 -11.09 -23.14 1.95
C ASN A 268 -12.57 -22.85 2.25
N GLY A 269 -12.91 -21.60 2.57
CA GLY A 269 -14.22 -21.21 3.09
C GLY A 269 -14.13 -19.79 3.63
N PHE A 270 -14.72 -19.54 4.79
CA PHE A 270 -14.55 -18.31 5.54
C PHE A 270 -14.60 -18.60 7.05
N ASP A 271 -13.91 -17.76 7.82
CA ASP A 271 -14.01 -17.68 9.27
C ASP A 271 -14.87 -16.47 9.66
N GLU A 272 -15.47 -16.50 10.85
CA GLU A 272 -16.17 -15.35 11.43
C GLU A 272 -15.24 -14.64 12.41
N VAL A 273 -14.95 -13.36 12.17
CA VAL A 273 -14.00 -12.57 12.96
C VAL A 273 -14.59 -11.22 13.37
N TYR A 274 -14.15 -10.68 14.50
CA TYR A 274 -14.51 -9.31 14.89
C TYR A 274 -13.71 -8.27 14.10
N LEU A 275 -14.32 -7.13 13.80
CA LEU A 275 -13.63 -6.02 13.13
C LEU A 275 -12.42 -5.51 13.92
N ILE A 276 -12.51 -5.45 15.25
CA ILE A 276 -11.39 -5.06 16.13
C ILE A 276 -10.20 -6.01 15.96
N ASP A 277 -10.46 -7.32 15.82
CA ASP A 277 -9.38 -8.29 15.66
C ASP A 277 -8.71 -8.17 14.28
N GLU A 278 -9.47 -7.91 13.21
CA GLU A 278 -8.91 -7.60 11.89
C GLU A 278 -8.07 -6.31 11.92
N ILE A 279 -8.54 -5.24 12.56
CA ILE A 279 -7.78 -3.99 12.71
C ILE A 279 -6.45 -4.26 13.44
N ASN A 280 -6.48 -5.02 14.53
CA ASN A 280 -5.28 -5.39 15.27
C ASN A 280 -4.28 -6.17 14.38
N GLU A 281 -4.76 -7.19 13.65
CA GLU A 281 -3.92 -7.98 12.73
C GLU A 281 -3.32 -7.11 11.62
N ARG A 282 -4.08 -6.16 11.07
CA ARG A 282 -3.61 -5.23 10.03
C ARG A 282 -2.57 -4.25 10.55
N LEU A 283 -2.75 -3.73 11.76
CA LEU A 283 -1.75 -2.88 12.41
C LEU A 283 -0.45 -3.64 12.71
N GLU A 284 -0.54 -4.89 13.18
CA GLU A 284 0.65 -5.75 13.37
C GLU A 284 1.36 -6.04 12.04
N LYS A 285 0.59 -6.36 10.98
CA LYS A 285 1.13 -6.55 9.63
C LYS A 285 1.86 -5.31 9.14
N MET A 286 1.22 -4.14 9.22
CA MET A 286 1.82 -2.87 8.81
C MET A 286 3.09 -2.55 9.61
N PHE A 287 3.11 -2.86 10.91
CA PHE A 287 4.32 -2.70 11.73
C PHE A 287 5.44 -3.68 11.34
N CYS A 288 5.07 -4.91 10.98
CA CYS A 288 6.01 -5.88 10.42
C CYS A 288 6.62 -5.37 9.10
N GLU A 289 5.78 -4.86 8.19
CA GLU A 289 6.20 -4.27 6.92
C GLU A 289 7.09 -3.03 7.11
N LEU A 290 6.78 -2.16 8.08
CA LEU A 290 7.67 -1.06 8.47
C LEU A 290 9.04 -1.57 8.90
N ASN A 291 9.09 -2.55 9.80
CA ASN A 291 10.35 -3.11 10.29
C ASN A 291 11.15 -3.81 9.18
N TYR A 292 10.44 -4.44 8.26
CA TYR A 292 11.03 -5.09 7.11
C TYR A 292 11.60 -4.08 6.12
N CYS A 293 10.86 -3.02 5.78
CA CYS A 293 11.25 -2.04 4.77
C CYS A 293 12.27 -1.03 5.29
N LYS A 294 12.21 -0.64 6.58
CA LYS A 294 13.11 0.39 7.16
C LYS A 294 14.60 0.01 7.05
N LYS A 295 14.95 -1.28 6.96
CA LYS A 295 16.33 -1.76 6.79
C LYS A 295 16.94 -1.35 5.44
N TYR A 296 16.12 -1.13 4.41
CA TYR A 296 16.55 -0.70 3.08
C TYR A 296 16.24 0.78 2.79
N MET A 297 15.38 1.41 3.58
CA MET A 297 15.00 2.83 3.44
C MET A 297 15.86 3.78 4.30
N TYR A 298 17.09 3.41 4.65
CA TYR A 298 17.93 4.15 5.60
C TYR A 298 18.30 5.57 5.12
N ASP A 299 18.35 5.80 3.80
CA ASP A 299 18.57 7.12 3.19
C ASP A 299 17.29 7.97 3.05
N LEU A 300 16.12 7.41 3.39
CA LEU A 300 14.81 8.07 3.26
C LEU A 300 14.35 8.67 4.60
N ALA A 301 13.05 8.95 4.71
CA ALA A 301 12.43 9.29 5.98
C ALA A 301 12.57 8.17 7.03
N HIS A 302 13.13 8.52 8.19
CA HIS A 302 13.19 7.61 9.33
C HIS A 302 11.81 7.52 10.01
N ILE A 303 10.94 6.64 9.52
CA ILE A 303 9.75 6.21 10.26
C ILE A 303 10.14 5.06 11.19
N ASN A 304 9.69 5.08 12.45
CA ASN A 304 10.03 4.03 13.42
C ASN A 304 8.85 3.52 14.26
N ARG A 305 7.65 4.05 14.03
CA ARG A 305 6.44 3.64 14.77
C ARG A 305 5.18 3.86 13.97
N ILE A 306 4.14 3.13 14.36
CA ILE A 306 2.77 3.33 13.90
C ILE A 306 1.94 3.76 15.10
N LYS A 307 1.13 4.80 14.92
CA LYS A 307 0.16 5.26 15.91
C LYS A 307 -1.23 5.01 15.36
N ALA A 308 -2.12 4.46 16.16
CA ALA A 308 -3.50 4.23 15.77
C ALA A 308 -4.44 4.80 16.84
N VAL A 309 -5.49 5.48 16.42
CA VAL A 309 -6.60 5.88 17.29
C VAL A 309 -7.84 5.15 16.79
N ILE A 310 -8.52 4.44 17.68
CA ILE A 310 -9.75 3.71 17.39
C ILE A 310 -10.86 4.33 18.22
N SER A 311 -11.81 4.96 17.53
CA SER A 311 -12.95 5.66 18.12
C SER A 311 -14.23 4.91 17.77
N ILE A 312 -15.04 4.57 18.77
CA ILE A 312 -16.30 3.82 18.63
C ILE A 312 -17.46 4.78 18.90
N TYR A 313 -18.39 4.85 17.95
CA TYR A 313 -19.57 5.71 18.00
C TYR A 313 -20.84 4.88 18.15
N ASP A 314 -21.82 5.44 18.84
CA ASP A 314 -23.19 4.92 18.91
C ASP A 314 -24.14 6.01 18.40
N GLU A 315 -25.22 5.61 17.74
CA GLU A 315 -26.26 6.53 17.32
C GLU A 315 -27.26 6.70 18.47
N ASP A 316 -27.53 7.93 18.87
CA ASP A 316 -28.51 8.22 19.92
C ASP A 316 -29.95 8.22 19.38
N GLU A 317 -30.93 8.42 20.27
CA GLU A 317 -32.35 8.46 19.89
C GLU A 317 -32.72 9.58 18.89
N ASN A 318 -31.86 10.60 18.75
CA ASN A 318 -32.03 11.72 17.83
C ASN A 318 -31.31 11.53 16.49
N GLY A 319 -30.53 10.45 16.35
CA GLY A 319 -29.68 10.19 15.18
C GLY A 319 -28.30 10.86 15.26
N ASP A 320 -27.90 11.38 16.42
CA ASP A 320 -26.57 11.96 16.62
C ASP A 320 -25.55 10.86 16.94
N TYR A 321 -24.38 10.92 16.29
CA TYR A 321 -23.28 10.00 16.54
C TYR A 321 -22.47 10.43 17.77
N LEU A 322 -22.62 9.70 18.86
CA LEU A 322 -21.93 9.93 20.13
C LEU A 322 -20.69 9.05 20.26
N LEU A 323 -19.55 9.65 20.59
CA LEU A 323 -18.33 8.90 20.92
C LEU A 323 -18.51 8.21 22.27
N ILE A 324 -18.50 6.87 22.27
CA ILE A 324 -18.72 6.06 23.49
C ILE A 324 -17.46 5.39 24.01
N ASP A 325 -16.44 5.18 23.17
CA ASP A 325 -15.15 4.66 23.57
C ASP A 325 -14.07 5.13 22.60
N GLU A 326 -12.86 5.37 23.12
CA GLU A 326 -11.71 5.71 22.31
C GLU A 326 -10.45 5.10 22.90
N LYS A 327 -9.58 4.59 22.03
CA LYS A 327 -8.29 4.09 22.44
C LYS A 327 -7.19 4.39 21.43
N SER A 328 -6.08 4.90 21.97
CA SER A 328 -4.84 5.12 21.20
C SER A 328 -3.81 4.02 21.46
N PHE A 329 -3.12 3.62 20.40
CA PHE A 329 -2.06 2.62 20.36
C PHE A 329 -0.79 3.20 19.76
N GLU A 330 0.35 2.77 20.27
CA GLU A 330 1.66 3.03 19.67
C GLU A 330 2.40 1.71 19.48
N LEU A 331 2.61 1.34 18.22
CA LEU A 331 3.39 0.20 17.80
C LEU A 331 4.81 0.68 17.53
N LYS A 332 5.76 0.20 18.32
CA LYS A 332 7.18 0.53 18.19
C LYS A 332 8.04 -0.66 18.56
N ASP A 333 9.29 -0.59 18.11
CA ASP A 333 10.31 -1.54 18.52
C ASP A 333 10.55 -1.38 20.03
N LEU A 334 10.42 -2.48 20.78
CA LEU A 334 10.58 -2.49 22.24
C LEU A 334 12.05 -2.64 22.65
N GLY A 335 12.94 -2.85 21.68
CA GLY A 335 14.36 -3.04 21.91
C GLY A 335 14.71 -4.43 22.45
N TYR A 336 16.01 -4.69 22.54
CA TYR A 336 16.52 -5.95 23.07
C TYR A 336 16.35 -6.06 24.60
N PRO A 337 15.98 -7.22 25.17
CA PRO A 337 15.75 -8.53 24.52
C PRO A 337 14.26 -8.81 24.21
N GLN A 338 13.42 -7.78 24.12
CA GLN A 338 11.99 -7.97 24.00
C GLN A 338 11.58 -8.48 22.62
N VAL A 339 10.50 -9.26 22.61
CA VAL A 339 9.90 -9.83 21.41
C VAL A 339 9.18 -8.73 20.61
N ASN A 340 8.93 -9.00 19.34
CA ASN A 340 8.14 -8.14 18.45
C ASN A 340 6.80 -7.75 19.10
N PHE A 341 6.31 -6.56 18.75
CA PHE A 341 5.02 -6.07 19.20
C PHE A 341 3.88 -7.05 18.86
N SER A 342 2.99 -7.31 19.82
CA SER A 342 1.68 -7.93 19.56
C SER A 342 0.60 -7.34 20.46
N PHE A 343 -0.57 -7.08 19.90
CA PHE A 343 -1.78 -6.66 20.63
C PHE A 343 -2.18 -7.68 21.69
N LYS A 344 -2.06 -8.99 21.39
CA LYS A 344 -2.43 -10.04 22.36
C LYS A 344 -1.61 -9.94 23.65
N THR A 345 -0.35 -9.50 23.56
CA THR A 345 0.53 -9.35 24.72
C THR A 345 0.41 -7.97 25.36
N GLN A 346 0.44 -6.89 24.56
CA GLN A 346 0.52 -5.53 25.09
C GLN A 346 -0.83 -4.89 25.40
N TYR A 347 -1.89 -5.35 24.73
CA TYR A 347 -3.25 -4.88 24.91
C TYR A 347 -4.23 -6.08 24.99
N PRO A 348 -4.05 -7.01 25.94
CA PRO A 348 -4.84 -8.26 26.00
C PRO A 348 -6.34 -8.04 26.24
N LYS A 349 -6.75 -6.83 26.64
CA LYS A 349 -8.16 -6.44 26.81
C LYS A 349 -8.77 -5.84 25.53
N TRP A 350 -7.94 -5.54 24.52
CA TRP A 350 -8.34 -4.95 23.26
C TRP A 350 -8.45 -6.03 22.18
N CYS A 351 -9.42 -6.93 22.36
CA CYS A 351 -9.83 -7.90 21.36
C CYS A 351 -11.34 -7.88 21.22
N GLY A 352 -11.86 -8.34 20.08
CA GLY A 352 -13.27 -8.21 19.72
C GLY A 352 -14.23 -8.70 20.80
N GLU A 353 -13.97 -9.89 21.35
CA GLU A 353 -14.80 -10.49 22.41
C GLU A 353 -14.88 -9.61 23.67
N LYS A 354 -13.74 -9.09 24.15
CA LYS A 354 -13.69 -8.27 25.38
C LYS A 354 -14.26 -6.88 25.18
N ILE A 355 -14.08 -6.29 24.00
CA ILE A 355 -14.69 -5.00 23.67
C ILE A 355 -16.21 -5.16 23.56
N LYS A 356 -16.69 -6.24 22.93
CA LYS A 356 -18.12 -6.57 22.90
C LYS A 356 -18.72 -6.72 24.30
N GLU A 357 -18.06 -7.45 25.19
CA GLU A 357 -18.50 -7.58 26.59
C GLU A 357 -18.56 -6.22 27.30
N LYS A 358 -17.51 -5.40 27.13
CA LYS A 358 -17.46 -4.04 27.69
C LYS A 358 -18.63 -3.18 27.21
N LEU A 359 -18.90 -3.17 25.90
CA LEU A 359 -19.93 -2.33 25.30
C LEU A 359 -21.35 -2.82 25.58
N LYS A 360 -21.58 -4.13 25.73
CA LYS A 360 -22.87 -4.67 26.16
C LYS A 360 -23.23 -4.31 27.61
N GLY A 361 -22.23 -4.01 28.43
CA GLY A 361 -22.41 -3.58 29.82
C GLY A 361 -22.58 -2.06 29.98
N MET A 362 -22.50 -1.29 28.89
CA MET A 362 -22.76 0.15 28.91
C MET A 362 -24.27 0.39 28.76
N PRO A 363 -24.87 1.24 29.64
CA PRO A 363 -26.30 1.52 29.64
C PRO A 363 -26.77 2.19 28.35
#